data_AF-A0A154P4D2-F1
#
_entry.id   AF-A0A154P4D2-F1
#
_cell.length_a   1.000
_cell.length_b   1.000
_cell.length_c   1.000
_cell.angle_alpha   90.00
_cell.angle_beta   90.00
_cell.angle_gamma   90.00
#
_symmetry.space_group_name_H-M   'P 1'
#
loop_
_entity.id
_entity.type
_entity.pdbx_description
1 polymer ?
#
loop_
_entity_poly.entity_id
_entity_poly.type
_entity_poly.pdbx_seq_one_letter_code
_entity_poly.pdbx_strand_id
1 'polypeptide(L)'
;LSFWILEQVTRNIQSDMVTAIKSYHSALSSREAWDNTHSYLKCCGIKSSRDWAKYQISIPKSCCVTNIDECILMTEAVAFKSGCFRNTVLLLKSHVHAISIAALLIFIILVSYVEYTIKNVRLQ
;
A
#
# COMPACT_ATOMS: atom_id res chain seq x y z
N LEU A 1 -3.61 -14.89 17.55
CA LEU A 1 -3.39 -13.42 17.59
C LEU A 1 -3.13 -12.79 16.21
N SER A 2 -2.34 -13.42 15.34
CA SER A 2 -1.96 -12.88 14.02
C SER A 2 -3.13 -12.65 13.04
N PHE A 3 -4.15 -13.51 13.07
CA PHE A 3 -5.30 -13.43 12.14
C PHE A 3 -6.11 -12.13 12.30
N TRP A 4 -6.47 -11.75 13.54
CA TRP A 4 -7.23 -10.53 13.83
C TRP A 4 -6.51 -9.25 13.40
N ILE A 5 -5.19 -9.21 13.59
CA ILE A 5 -4.36 -8.07 13.19
C ILE A 5 -4.39 -7.92 11.67
N LEU A 6 -4.24 -9.02 10.93
CA LEU A 6 -4.26 -8.99 9.47
C LEU A 6 -5.60 -8.51 8.92
N GLU A 7 -6.72 -8.90 9.56
CA GLU A 7 -8.04 -8.38 9.19
C GLU A 7 -8.16 -6.87 9.41
N GLN A 8 -7.73 -6.37 10.57
CA GLN A 8 -7.80 -4.93 10.87
C GLN A 8 -6.93 -4.12 9.91
N VAL A 9 -5.70 -4.57 9.64
CA VAL A 9 -4.82 -3.94 8.67
C VAL A 9 -5.45 -3.93 7.28
N THR A 10 -6.05 -5.04 6.86
CA THR A 10 -6.74 -5.14 5.57
C THR A 10 -7.92 -4.15 5.49
N ARG A 11 -8.72 -4.00 6.55
CA ARG A 11 -9.81 -3.01 6.61
C ARG A 11 -9.29 -1.57 6.51
N ASN A 12 -8.23 -1.25 7.24
CA ASN A 12 -7.62 0.07 7.22
C ASN A 12 -7.08 0.41 5.83
N ILE A 13 -6.35 -0.51 5.18
CA ILE A 13 -5.87 -0.33 3.81
C ILE A 13 -7.02 0.00 2.86
N GLN A 14 -8.15 -0.70 2.95
CA GLN A 14 -9.31 -0.41 2.12
C GLN A 14 -9.86 0.99 2.37
N SER A 15 -9.97 1.40 3.63
CA SER A 15 -10.43 2.73 4.04
C SER A 15 -9.50 3.84 3.53
N ASP A 16 -8.20 3.63 3.65
CA ASP A 16 -7.17 4.58 3.21
C ASP A 16 -7.21 4.74 1.69
N MET A 17 -7.37 3.63 0.94
CA MET A 17 -7.58 3.68 -0.51
C MET A 17 -8.84 4.47 -0.89
N VAL A 18 -9.97 4.25 -0.21
CA VAL A 18 -11.22 5.00 -0.43
C VAL A 18 -11.05 6.51 -0.12
N THR A 19 -10.17 6.85 0.81
CA THR A 19 -9.90 8.24 1.17
C THR A 19 -8.99 8.88 0.13
N ALA A 20 -7.86 8.24 -0.19
CA ALA A 20 -6.87 8.74 -1.14
C ALA A 20 -7.42 8.89 -2.55
N ILE A 21 -8.33 8.02 -3.00
CA ILE A 21 -8.91 8.13 -4.35
C ILE A 21 -9.75 9.40 -4.53
N LYS A 22 -10.43 9.87 -3.46
CA LYS A 22 -11.23 11.10 -3.49
C LYS A 22 -10.37 12.34 -3.66
N SER A 23 -9.13 12.30 -3.18
CA SER A 23 -8.17 13.41 -3.21
C SER A 23 -7.11 13.27 -4.29
N TYR A 24 -7.26 12.34 -5.22
CA TYR A 24 -6.25 12.06 -6.27
C TYR A 24 -5.88 13.31 -7.11
N HIS A 25 -6.85 14.17 -7.41
CA HIS A 25 -6.57 15.41 -8.14
C HIS A 25 -6.19 16.60 -7.25
N SER A 26 -6.66 16.64 -6.00
CA SER A 26 -6.51 17.78 -5.09
C SER A 26 -5.29 17.70 -4.16
N ALA A 27 -4.77 16.51 -3.91
CA ALA A 27 -3.60 16.31 -3.05
C ALA A 27 -2.47 15.60 -3.83
N LEU A 28 -1.32 16.27 -3.93
CA LEU A 28 -0.13 15.72 -4.58
C LEU A 28 0.27 14.37 -3.96
N SER A 29 0.25 14.27 -2.64
CA SER A 29 0.54 13.03 -1.91
C SER A 29 -0.40 11.88 -2.27
N SER A 30 -1.68 12.17 -2.50
CA SER A 30 -2.64 11.14 -2.94
C SER A 30 -2.38 10.69 -4.37
N ARG A 31 -2.04 11.63 -5.26
CA ARG A 31 -1.66 11.31 -6.64
C ARG A 31 -0.43 10.42 -6.69
N GLU A 32 0.65 10.83 -6.02
CA GLU A 32 1.90 10.08 -5.97
C GLU A 32 1.72 8.70 -5.33
N ALA A 33 0.96 8.61 -4.24
CA ALA A 33 0.66 7.33 -3.59
C ALA A 33 -0.04 6.37 -4.56
N TRP A 34 -1.06 6.83 -5.30
CA TRP A 34 -1.74 6.02 -6.30
C TRP A 34 -0.84 5.65 -7.47
N ASP A 35 -0.12 6.61 -8.05
CA ASP A 35 0.74 6.38 -9.22
C ASP A 35 1.86 5.37 -8.94
N ASN A 36 2.48 5.48 -7.76
CA ASN A 36 3.47 4.53 -7.27
C ASN A 36 2.83 3.15 -7.02
N THR A 37 1.64 3.13 -6.41
CA THR A 37 0.91 1.87 -6.14
C THR A 37 0.57 1.14 -7.43
N HIS A 38 0.05 1.82 -8.45
CA HIS A 38 -0.24 1.23 -9.75
C HIS A 38 1.00 0.62 -10.39
N SER A 39 2.09 1.39 -10.42
CA SER A 39 3.34 1.02 -11.08
C SER A 39 4.04 -0.15 -10.38
N TYR A 40 4.05 -0.15 -9.05
CA TYR A 40 4.70 -1.15 -8.22
C TYR A 40 3.90 -2.45 -8.14
N LEU A 41 2.59 -2.37 -7.90
CA LEU A 41 1.74 -3.54 -7.72
C LEU A 41 1.10 -4.06 -9.01
N LYS A 42 1.33 -3.38 -10.15
CA LYS A 42 0.73 -3.71 -11.46
C LYS A 42 -0.79 -3.87 -11.34
N CYS A 43 -1.44 -2.80 -10.87
CA CYS A 43 -2.86 -2.78 -10.56
C CYS A 43 -3.48 -1.43 -10.97
N CYS A 44 -4.82 -1.37 -11.02
CA CYS A 44 -5.52 -0.12 -11.28
C CYS A 44 -6.81 -0.02 -10.46
N GLY A 45 -6.98 1.10 -9.75
CA GLY A 45 -8.12 1.34 -8.88
C GLY A 45 -8.14 0.43 -7.64
N ILE A 46 -9.20 0.50 -6.85
CA ILE A 46 -9.30 -0.26 -5.59
C ILE A 46 -9.54 -1.74 -5.89
N LYS A 47 -10.61 -2.03 -6.61
CA LYS A 47 -11.03 -3.33 -7.12
C LYS A 47 -10.78 -3.48 -8.62
N SER A 48 -10.86 -2.39 -9.38
CA SER A 48 -10.57 -2.36 -10.83
C SER A 48 -10.44 -0.93 -11.36
N SER A 49 -9.98 -0.77 -12.59
CA SER A 49 -9.92 0.54 -13.26
C SER A 49 -11.27 1.27 -13.34
N ARG A 50 -12.41 0.57 -13.23
CA ARG A 50 -13.74 1.18 -13.19
C ARG A 50 -14.00 2.03 -11.95
N ASP A 51 -13.24 1.83 -10.87
CA ASP A 51 -13.44 2.61 -9.65
C ASP A 51 -13.22 4.09 -9.88
N TRP A 52 -12.32 4.48 -10.78
CA TRP A 52 -12.04 5.88 -11.13
C TRP A 52 -13.28 6.64 -11.61
N ALA A 53 -14.12 5.97 -12.42
CA ALA A 53 -15.35 6.57 -12.95
C ALA A 53 -16.34 6.95 -11.84
N LYS A 54 -16.40 6.20 -10.73
CA LYS A 54 -17.24 6.51 -9.57
C LYS A 54 -16.89 7.85 -8.93
N TYR A 55 -15.64 8.29 -9.06
CA TYR A 55 -15.15 9.55 -8.51
C TYR A 55 -15.04 10.66 -9.56
N GLN A 56 -15.56 10.43 -10.78
CA GLN A 56 -15.44 11.36 -11.92
C GLN A 56 -13.98 11.66 -12.30
N ILE A 57 -13.11 10.66 -12.13
CA ILE A 57 -11.69 10.75 -12.44
C ILE A 57 -11.42 9.84 -13.65
N SER A 58 -10.64 10.34 -14.61
CA SER A 58 -10.17 9.51 -15.72
C SER A 58 -9.14 8.49 -15.22
N ILE A 59 -9.07 7.32 -15.86
CA ILE A 59 -8.11 6.29 -15.46
C ILE A 59 -6.68 6.88 -15.54
N PRO A 60 -5.91 6.87 -14.44
CA PRO A 60 -4.55 7.42 -14.41
C PRO A 60 -3.60 6.75 -15.40
N LYS A 61 -2.69 7.52 -16.01
CA LYS A 61 -1.66 6.97 -16.91
C LYS A 61 -0.76 5.93 -16.25
N SER A 62 -0.55 6.03 -14.93
CA SER A 62 0.17 5.04 -14.13
C SER A 62 -0.49 3.65 -14.11
N CYS A 63 -1.77 3.53 -14.49
CA CYS A 63 -2.46 2.25 -14.66
C CYS A 63 -2.12 1.51 -15.97
N CYS A 64 -1.31 2.10 -16.86
CA CYS A 64 -1.01 1.55 -18.17
C CYS A 64 -0.23 0.22 -18.09
N VAL A 65 -0.68 -0.81 -18.83
CA VAL A 65 -0.04 -2.13 -18.92
C VAL A 65 1.07 -2.18 -19.96
N THR A 66 0.91 -1.42 -21.05
CA THR A 66 1.74 -1.48 -22.26
C THR A 66 2.72 -0.30 -22.35
N ASN A 67 3.40 -0.15 -23.49
CA ASN A 67 4.25 1.01 -23.73
C ASN A 67 3.42 2.29 -23.83
N ILE A 68 4.02 3.43 -23.48
CA ILE A 68 3.36 4.74 -23.31
C ILE A 68 2.52 5.17 -24.53
N ASP A 69 2.92 4.76 -25.74
CA ASP A 69 2.25 5.14 -27.00
C ASP A 69 0.81 4.64 -27.10
N GLU A 70 0.49 3.47 -26.54
CA GLU A 70 -0.87 2.92 -26.49
C GLU A 70 -1.73 3.52 -25.35
N CYS A 71 -1.09 4.22 -24.41
CA CYS A 71 -1.71 4.79 -23.22
C CYS A 71 -1.93 6.31 -23.31
N ILE A 72 -1.82 6.87 -24.53
CA ILE A 72 -2.26 8.24 -24.81
C ILE A 72 -3.74 8.41 -24.45
N LEU A 73 -4.57 7.42 -24.80
CA LEU A 73 -5.98 7.33 -24.44
C LEU A 73 -6.19 6.21 -23.43
N MET A 74 -6.26 6.58 -22.15
CA MET A 74 -6.51 5.62 -21.08
C MET A 74 -7.93 5.06 -21.15
N THR A 75 -8.02 3.74 -21.34
CA THR A 75 -9.28 2.98 -21.33
C THR A 75 -9.13 1.76 -20.43
N GLU A 76 -10.24 1.10 -20.11
CA GLU A 76 -10.20 -0.17 -19.39
C GLU A 76 -9.43 -1.25 -20.15
N ALA A 77 -9.34 -1.18 -21.48
CA ALA A 77 -8.67 -2.17 -22.32
C ALA A 77 -7.15 -2.22 -22.04
N VAL A 78 -6.52 -1.05 -21.91
CA VAL A 78 -5.06 -0.87 -21.74
C VAL A 78 -4.62 -0.73 -20.28
N ALA A 79 -5.58 -0.65 -19.34
CA ALA A 79 -5.30 -0.56 -17.91
C ALA A 79 -5.06 -1.92 -17.25
N PHE A 80 -4.29 -1.94 -16.15
CA PHE A 80 -4.11 -3.13 -15.33
C PHE A 80 -5.47 -3.67 -14.87
N LYS A 81 -5.70 -4.97 -15.07
CA LYS A 81 -6.98 -5.61 -14.74
C LYS A 81 -7.17 -5.86 -13.24
N SER A 82 -6.08 -6.10 -12.52
CA SER A 82 -6.09 -6.31 -11.07
C SER A 82 -6.38 -5.02 -10.31
N GLY A 83 -7.27 -5.09 -9.33
CA GLY A 83 -7.43 -4.02 -8.33
C GLY A 83 -6.28 -4.01 -7.33
N CYS A 84 -5.89 -2.81 -6.89
CA CYS A 84 -4.77 -2.64 -5.98
C CYS A 84 -5.02 -3.22 -4.60
N PHE A 85 -6.27 -3.20 -4.11
CA PHE A 85 -6.59 -3.76 -2.80
C PHE A 85 -6.21 -5.25 -2.70
N ARG A 86 -6.57 -6.04 -3.71
CA ARG A 86 -6.22 -7.47 -3.77
C ARG A 86 -4.71 -7.65 -3.80
N ASN A 87 -4.00 -6.91 -4.67
CA ASN A 87 -2.56 -7.07 -4.84
C ASN A 87 -1.79 -6.62 -3.59
N THR A 88 -2.20 -5.54 -2.91
CA THR A 88 -1.63 -5.12 -1.63
C THR A 88 -1.81 -6.19 -0.56
N VAL A 89 -3.01 -6.77 -0.43
CA VAL A 89 -3.28 -7.84 0.55
C VAL A 89 -2.47 -9.09 0.24
N LEU A 90 -2.30 -9.46 -1.03
CA LEU A 90 -1.46 -10.59 -1.43
C LEU A 90 0.01 -10.35 -1.09
N LEU A 91 0.52 -9.14 -1.36
CA LEU A 91 1.89 -8.75 -1.00
C LEU A 91 2.11 -8.80 0.53
N LEU A 92 1.17 -8.24 1.29
CA LEU A 92 1.23 -8.27 2.75
C LEU A 92 1.27 -9.72 3.27
N LYS A 93 0.38 -10.57 2.74
CA LYS A 93 0.32 -11.99 3.14
C LYS A 93 1.58 -12.75 2.78
N SER A 94 2.22 -12.48 1.64
CA SER A 94 3.47 -13.18 1.26
C SER A 94 4.67 -12.76 2.11
N HIS A 95 4.64 -11.57 2.72
CA HIS A 95 5.76 -11.03 3.50
C HIS A 95 5.49 -10.98 5.02
N VAL A 96 4.29 -11.38 5.47
CA VAL A 96 3.89 -11.23 6.88
C VAL A 96 4.82 -11.95 7.86
N HIS A 97 5.36 -13.11 7.47
CA HIS A 97 6.30 -13.86 8.31
C HIS A 97 7.63 -13.13 8.47
N ALA A 98 8.19 -12.62 7.37
CA ALA A 98 9.44 -11.85 7.40
C ALA A 98 9.28 -10.57 8.24
N ILE A 99 8.18 -9.84 8.04
CA ILE A 99 7.84 -8.65 8.83
C ILE A 99 7.73 -9.01 10.33
N SER A 100 7.06 -10.12 10.66
CA SER A 100 6.88 -10.54 12.05
C SER A 100 8.22 -10.87 12.72
N ILE A 101 9.12 -11.58 12.02
CA ILE A 101 10.45 -11.92 12.53
C ILE A 101 11.29 -10.64 12.72
N ALA A 102 11.30 -9.75 11.74
CA ALA A 102 12.02 -8.48 11.83
C ALA A 102 11.53 -7.63 13.03
N ALA A 103 10.22 -7.55 13.24
CA ALA A 103 9.63 -6.84 14.36
C ALA A 103 10.04 -7.43 15.71
N LEU A 104 10.07 -8.76 15.84
CA LEU A 104 10.52 -9.45 17.06
C LEU A 104 12.01 -9.17 17.36
N LEU A 105 12.86 -9.20 16.33
CA LEU A 105 14.29 -8.90 16.50
C LEU A 105 14.51 -7.45 16.95
N ILE A 106 13.82 -6.50 16.32
CA ILE A 106 13.87 -5.08 16.70
C ILE A 106 13.42 -4.91 18.16
N PHE A 107 12.34 -5.58 18.56
CA PHE A 107 11.84 -5.52 19.94
C PHE A 107 12.88 -6.01 20.96
N ILE A 108 13.53 -7.15 20.70
CA ILE A 108 14.57 -7.70 21.58
C ILE A 108 15.75 -6.71 21.71
N ILE A 109 16.22 -6.16 20.58
CA ILE A 109 17.33 -5.19 20.56
C ILE A 109 16.98 -3.96 21.40
N LEU A 110 15.77 -3.42 21.23
CA LEU A 110 15.32 -2.24 21.98
C LEU A 110 15.26 -2.52 23.49
N VAL A 111 14.76 -3.69 23.91
CA VAL A 111 14.73 -4.08 25.33
C VAL A 111 16.14 -4.21 25.89
N SER A 112 17.05 -4.91 25.20
CA SER A 112 18.43 -5.05 25.64
C SER A 112 19.16 -3.71 25.74
N TYR A 113 18.91 -2.79 24.80
CA TYR A 113 19.48 -1.44 24.85
C TYR A 113 18.98 -0.65 26.07
N VAL A 114 17.67 -0.67 26.34
CA VAL A 114 17.08 0.02 27.50
C VAL A 114 17.63 -0.57 28.81
N GLU A 115 17.73 -1.89 28.93
CA GLU A 115 18.32 -2.54 30.11
C GLU A 115 19.78 -2.13 30.33
N TYR A 116 20.56 -2.08 29.26
CA TYR A 116 21.95 -1.62 29.31
C TYR A 116 22.04 -0.17 29.81
N THR A 117 21.22 0.73 29.26
CA THR A 117 21.18 2.14 29.69
C THR A 117 20.79 2.26 31.17
N ILE A 118 19.78 1.51 31.64
CA ILE A 118 19.35 1.54 33.05
C ILE A 118 20.48 1.06 33.97
N LYS A 119 21.16 -0.04 33.63
CA LYS A 119 22.28 -0.55 34.41
C LYS A 119 23.42 0.47 34.47
N ASN A 120 23.74 1.12 33.36
CA ASN A 120 24.80 2.13 33.31
C ASN A 120 24.49 3.35 34.17
N VAL A 121 23.24 3.85 34.16
CA VAL A 121 22.82 4.98 35.01
C VAL A 121 22.84 4.62 36.49
N ARG A 122 22.46 3.39 36.89
CA ARG A 122 22.53 2.97 38.30
C ARG A 122 23.96 2.79 38.85
N LEU A 123 24.95 2.68 37.98
CA LEU A 123 26.36 2.51 38.37
C LEU A 123 27.10 3.84 38.52
N GLN A 124 26.48 4.97 38.16
CA GLN A 124 26.97 6.33 38.36
C GLN A 124 26.29 6.97 39.57
#